data_AF-A0A846TFP3-F1
#
_entry.id   AF-A0A846TFP3-F1
#
_cell.length_a   1.000
_cell.length_b   1.000
_cell.length_c   1.000
_cell.angle_alpha   90.00
_cell.angle_beta   90.00
_cell.angle_gamma   90.00
#
_symmetry.space_group_name_H-M   'P 1'
#
loop_
_entity.id
_entity.type
_entity.pdbx_description
1 polymer ?
#
loop_
_entity_poly.entity_id
_entity_poly.type
_entity_poly.pdbx_seq_one_letter_code
_entity_poly.pdbx_strand_id
1 'polypeptide(L)'
;MNPVGLSLEQAPPLRMRRLRFFLTAPFFLVLAAMVLLWHGPDFFISRWLPAPLAFTHLLTLGFMAQVMIGALLQMLPVVIGVAAPHPQWIAALIHLPLTLGTLTLAGAFLFGNPLGFQIASGLLGLGFGVALIAFNLAAWRAPVTSGTVIAVRCALGGLLVTVTLGLLLGGFFGW
;
A
#
# COMPACT_ATOMS: atom_id res chain seq x y z
N MET A 1 -32.99 14.50 10.13
CA MET A 1 -32.80 13.15 9.56
C MET A 1 -31.32 12.80 9.66
N ASN A 2 -30.97 11.90 10.58
CA ASN A 2 -29.59 11.44 10.76
C ASN A 2 -29.34 10.36 9.68
N PRO A 3 -28.31 10.45 8.81
CA PRO A 3 -28.07 9.42 7.82
C PRO A 3 -27.77 8.10 8.56
N VAL A 4 -28.69 7.16 8.46
CA VAL A 4 -28.57 5.82 9.04
C VAL A 4 -27.35 5.15 8.42
N GLY A 5 -26.31 4.90 9.23
CA GLY A 5 -25.15 4.10 8.84
C GLY A 5 -23.78 4.77 8.97
N LEU A 6 -23.69 6.06 9.31
CA LEU A 6 -22.39 6.74 9.54
C LEU A 6 -22.29 7.27 10.98
N SER A 7 -21.52 6.58 11.82
CA SER A 7 -21.18 7.09 13.15
C SER A 7 -20.01 8.07 13.05
N LEU A 8 -20.29 9.30 12.61
CA LEU A 8 -19.29 10.36 12.47
C LEU A 8 -18.69 10.77 13.83
N GLU A 9 -19.39 10.51 14.94
CA GLU A 9 -18.89 10.72 16.31
C GLU A 9 -17.77 9.73 16.70
N GLN A 10 -17.67 8.60 16.00
CA GLN A 10 -16.59 7.63 16.16
C GLN A 10 -15.40 7.90 15.25
N ALA A 11 -15.43 8.99 14.46
CA ALA A 11 -14.31 9.37 13.61
C ALA A 11 -13.06 9.53 14.48
N PRO A 12 -12.03 8.68 14.28
CA PRO A 12 -10.78 8.84 15.00
C PRO A 12 -10.27 10.25 14.68
N PRO A 13 -9.84 11.05 15.67
CA PRO A 13 -9.28 12.38 15.39
C PRO A 13 -8.26 12.25 14.27
N LEU A 14 -8.22 13.20 13.33
CA LEU A 14 -7.24 13.26 12.24
C LEU A 14 -5.83 13.46 12.84
N ARG A 15 -5.31 12.42 13.49
CA ARG A 15 -4.00 12.44 14.14
C ARG A 15 -2.98 12.41 13.02
N MET A 16 -2.00 13.30 13.11
CA MET A 16 -0.87 13.50 12.19
C MET A 16 -0.27 12.20 11.65
N ARG A 17 -0.31 11.14 12.47
CA ARG A 17 0.27 9.83 12.20
C ARG A 17 -0.50 8.96 11.18
N ARG A 18 -1.75 9.27 10.83
CA ARG A 18 -2.45 8.66 9.67
C ARG A 18 -2.29 9.50 8.40
N LEU A 19 -2.14 10.81 8.56
CA LEU A 19 -1.91 11.74 7.45
C LEU A 19 -0.56 11.49 6.76
N ARG A 20 0.43 10.89 7.45
CA ARG A 20 1.74 10.58 6.88
C ARG A 20 1.68 9.82 5.54
N PHE A 21 0.72 8.91 5.36
CA PHE A 21 0.57 8.18 4.10
C PHE A 21 0.17 9.10 2.94
N PHE A 22 -0.75 10.02 3.19
CA PHE A 22 -1.19 11.01 2.21
C PHE A 22 -0.13 12.09 1.97
N LEU A 23 0.70 12.40 2.96
CA LEU A 23 1.80 13.35 2.80
C LEU A 23 2.98 12.74 2.02
N THR A 24 3.26 11.44 2.18
CA THR A 24 4.35 10.78 1.44
C THR A 24 3.97 10.42 0.01
N ALA A 25 2.70 10.10 -0.26
CA ALA A 25 2.26 9.63 -1.57
C ALA A 25 2.57 10.60 -2.74
N PRO A 26 2.36 11.93 -2.63
CA PRO A 26 2.69 12.87 -3.71
C PRO A 26 4.16 12.86 -4.11
N PHE A 27 5.09 12.60 -3.18
CA PHE A 27 6.51 12.52 -3.51
C PHE A 27 6.83 11.34 -4.43
N PHE A 28 6.08 10.24 -4.33
CA PHE A 28 6.22 9.12 -5.27
C PHE A 28 5.73 9.48 -6.69
N LEU A 29 4.73 10.35 -6.82
CA LEU A 29 4.32 10.88 -8.13
C LEU A 29 5.42 11.77 -8.73
N VAL A 30 6.05 12.61 -7.91
CA VAL A 30 7.19 13.44 -8.36
C VAL A 30 8.34 12.53 -8.82
N LEU A 31 8.70 11.50 -8.06
CA LEU A 31 9.71 10.53 -8.47
C LEU A 31 9.35 9.80 -9.76
N ALA A 32 8.09 9.37 -9.92
CA ALA A 32 7.62 8.74 -11.15
C ALA A 32 7.73 9.69 -12.35
N ALA A 33 7.35 10.96 -12.19
CA ALA A 33 7.51 11.98 -13.21
C ALA A 33 8.99 12.22 -13.56
N MET A 34 9.89 12.23 -12.56
CA MET A 34 11.33 12.35 -12.80
C MET A 34 11.89 11.17 -13.60
N VAL A 35 11.48 9.92 -13.29
CA VAL A 35 11.88 8.74 -14.06
C VAL A 35 11.42 8.85 -15.51
N LEU A 36 10.18 9.27 -15.74
CA LEU A 36 9.64 9.47 -17.07
C LEU A 36 10.41 10.55 -17.85
N LEU A 37 10.65 11.71 -17.23
CA LEU A 37 11.37 12.82 -17.87
C LEU A 37 12.82 12.48 -18.17
N TRP A 38 13.48 11.71 -17.29
CA TRP A 38 14.88 11.31 -17.46
C TRP A 38 15.08 10.34 -18.63
N HIS A 39 14.17 9.38 -18.80
CA HIS A 39 14.27 8.40 -19.89
C HIS A 39 13.64 8.88 -21.21
N GLY A 40 12.80 9.92 -21.18
CA GLY A 40 12.28 10.55 -22.39
C GLY A 40 11.52 9.57 -23.31
N PRO A 41 11.70 9.65 -24.64
CA PRO A 41 11.00 8.79 -25.59
C PRO A 41 11.28 7.29 -25.42
N ASP A 42 12.48 6.93 -24.95
CA ASP A 42 12.90 5.53 -24.80
C ASP A 42 12.06 4.77 -23.78
N PHE A 43 11.45 5.50 -22.83
CA PHE A 43 10.49 4.96 -21.88
C PHE A 43 9.34 4.21 -22.57
N PHE A 44 8.91 4.67 -23.75
CA PHE A 44 7.75 4.13 -24.46
C PHE A 44 8.08 2.99 -25.43
N ILE A 45 9.35 2.59 -25.55
CA ILE A 45 9.78 1.51 -26.46
C ILE A 45 9.19 0.16 -26.04
N SER A 46 9.23 -0.17 -24.75
CA SER A 46 8.68 -1.42 -24.24
C SER A 46 8.32 -1.31 -22.76
N ARG A 47 7.14 -1.84 -22.40
CA ARG A 47 6.66 -1.91 -21.02
C ARG A 47 7.49 -2.81 -20.10
N TRP A 48 8.33 -3.67 -20.67
CA TRP A 48 9.18 -4.61 -19.93
C TRP A 48 10.55 -4.02 -19.58
N LEU A 49 10.84 -2.78 -20.00
CA LEU A 49 12.07 -2.11 -19.65
C LEU A 49 12.10 -1.76 -18.15
N PRO A 50 13.30 -1.68 -17.54
CA PRO A 50 13.40 -1.41 -16.10
C PRO A 50 12.78 -0.07 -15.68
N ALA A 51 12.86 0.96 -16.52
CA ALA A 51 12.31 2.28 -16.21
C ALA A 51 10.76 2.30 -16.14
N PRO A 52 10.02 1.79 -17.14
CA PRO A 52 8.57 1.57 -17.03
C PRO A 52 8.15 0.69 -15.85
N LEU A 53 8.93 -0.34 -15.52
CA LEU A 53 8.68 -1.17 -14.33
C LEU A 53 8.85 -0.36 -13.04
N ALA A 54 9.95 0.38 -12.89
CA ALA A 54 10.17 1.26 -11.73
C ALA A 54 9.05 2.30 -11.59
N PHE A 55 8.68 2.97 -12.69
CA PHE A 55 7.59 3.93 -12.76
C PHE A 55 6.26 3.32 -12.28
N THR A 56 5.92 2.13 -12.78
CA THR A 56 4.68 1.43 -12.40
C THR A 56 4.65 1.15 -10.90
N HIS A 57 5.76 0.73 -10.30
CA HIS A 57 5.84 0.49 -8.85
C HIS A 57 5.80 1.78 -8.03
N LEU A 58 6.39 2.88 -8.50
CA LEU A 58 6.26 4.20 -7.86
C LEU A 58 4.80 4.67 -7.85
N LEU A 59 4.05 4.49 -8.94
CA LEU A 59 2.62 4.82 -8.99
C LEU A 59 1.78 3.89 -8.11
N THR A 60 1.93 2.58 -8.27
CA THR A 60 1.02 1.62 -7.63
C THR A 60 1.34 1.40 -6.15
N LEU A 61 2.61 1.15 -5.79
CA LEU A 61 3.01 0.94 -4.41
C LEU A 61 3.27 2.26 -3.69
N GLY A 62 3.95 3.19 -4.36
CA GLY A 62 4.36 4.47 -3.76
C GLY A 62 3.22 5.44 -3.56
N PHE A 63 2.32 5.56 -4.55
CA PHE A 63 1.18 6.46 -4.47
C PHE A 63 -0.11 5.73 -4.08
N MET A 64 -0.62 4.84 -4.93
CA MET A 64 -1.95 4.25 -4.75
C MET A 64 -2.06 3.44 -3.44
N ALA A 65 -1.12 2.52 -3.20
CA ALA A 65 -1.15 1.69 -2.00
C ALA A 65 -1.00 2.53 -0.73
N GLN A 66 -0.15 3.55 -0.72
CA GLN A 66 -0.04 4.47 0.43
C GLN A 66 -1.36 5.17 0.71
N VAL A 67 -1.99 5.77 -0.31
CA VAL A 67 -3.29 6.45 -0.18
C VAL A 67 -4.38 5.49 0.28
N MET A 68 -4.48 4.32 -0.34
CA MET A 68 -5.52 3.33 -0.02
C MET A 68 -5.36 2.77 1.39
N ILE A 69 -4.14 2.40 1.81
CA ILE A 69 -3.87 1.93 3.18
C ILE A 69 -4.13 3.04 4.20
N GLY A 70 -3.70 4.27 3.90
CA GLY A 70 -3.97 5.45 4.73
C GLY A 70 -5.47 5.69 4.91
N ALA A 71 -6.25 5.58 3.82
CA ALA A 71 -7.70 5.70 3.83
C ALA A 71 -8.36 4.56 4.61
N LEU A 72 -7.95 3.31 4.38
CA LEU A 72 -8.46 2.15 5.11
C LEU A 72 -8.23 2.30 6.62
N LEU A 73 -7.04 2.72 7.06
CA LEU A 73 -6.76 2.98 8.48
C LEU A 73 -7.65 4.08 9.09
N GLN A 74 -8.17 5.00 8.29
CA GLN A 74 -9.09 6.06 8.73
C GLN A 74 -10.55 5.58 8.70
N MET A 75 -10.95 4.83 7.67
CA MET A 75 -12.32 4.37 7.47
C MET A 75 -12.67 3.13 8.30
N LEU A 76 -11.71 2.26 8.64
CA LEU A 76 -11.96 1.01 9.36
C LEU A 76 -12.78 1.21 10.65
N PRO A 77 -12.44 2.18 11.53
CA PRO A 77 -13.21 2.40 12.75
C PRO A 77 -14.61 2.96 12.46
N VAL A 78 -14.77 3.77 11.41
CA VAL A 78 -16.02 4.46 11.07
C VAL A 78 -17.01 3.53 10.38
N VAL A 79 -16.52 2.67 9.48
CA VAL A 79 -17.34 1.79 8.63
C VAL A 79 -17.58 0.45 9.30
N ILE A 80 -16.59 -0.10 10.00
CA ILE A 80 -16.65 -1.42 10.63
C ILE A 80 -16.97 -1.33 12.12
N GLY A 81 -16.83 -0.16 12.75
CA GLY A 81 -17.09 0.03 14.19
C GLY A 81 -16.03 -0.58 15.10
N VAL A 82 -14.95 -1.13 14.55
CA VAL A 82 -13.87 -1.78 15.29
C VAL A 82 -12.60 -0.96 15.17
N ALA A 83 -12.15 -0.41 16.29
CA ALA A 83 -10.83 0.20 16.37
C ALA A 83 -9.75 -0.87 16.50
N ALA A 84 -8.65 -0.74 15.74
CA ALA A 84 -7.48 -1.56 15.95
C ALA A 84 -6.88 -1.25 17.35
N PRO A 85 -6.38 -2.25 18.10
CA PRO A 85 -5.90 -2.06 19.48
C PRO A 85 -4.70 -1.10 19.58
N HIS A 86 -3.84 -1.05 18.57
CA HIS A 86 -2.68 -0.15 18.52
C HIS A 86 -2.51 0.51 17.14
N PRO A 87 -3.41 1.44 16.75
CA PRO A 87 -3.50 1.94 15.38
C PRO A 87 -2.25 2.74 14.99
N GLN A 88 -1.55 3.33 15.96
CA GLN A 88 -0.33 4.12 15.72
C GLN A 88 0.88 3.27 15.33
N TRP A 89 1.04 2.11 15.96
CA TRP A 89 2.16 1.18 15.73
C TRP A 89 1.95 0.43 14.43
N ILE A 90 0.74 -0.09 14.20
CA ILE A 90 0.34 -0.73 12.94
C ILE A 90 0.61 0.20 11.77
N ALA A 91 0.14 1.45 11.85
CA ALA A 91 0.38 2.43 10.80
C ALA A 91 1.88 2.71 10.56
N ALA A 92 2.75 2.59 11.56
CA ALA A 92 4.20 2.83 11.40
C ALA A 92 4.90 1.61 10.78
N LEU A 93 4.54 0.42 11.25
CA LEU A 93 5.00 -0.87 10.75
C LEU A 93 4.54 -1.15 9.31
N ILE A 94 3.48 -0.50 8.84
CA ILE A 94 3.09 -0.55 7.43
C ILE A 94 3.82 0.55 6.64
N HIS A 95 3.78 1.80 7.12
CA HIS A 95 4.27 2.95 6.35
C HIS A 95 5.77 2.87 6.06
N LEU A 96 6.59 2.56 7.07
CA LEU A 96 8.05 2.59 6.91
C LEU A 96 8.53 1.50 5.94
N PRO A 97 8.16 0.21 6.09
CA PRO A 97 8.57 -0.82 5.14
C PRO A 97 7.97 -0.62 3.75
N LEU A 98 6.74 -0.13 3.64
CA LEU A 98 6.14 0.17 2.34
C LEU A 98 6.88 1.29 1.60
N THR A 99 7.24 2.36 2.32
CA THR A 99 7.98 3.50 1.74
C THR A 99 9.38 3.07 1.31
N LEU A 100 10.13 2.46 2.23
CA LEU A 100 11.51 2.03 1.95
C LEU A 100 11.52 0.93 0.90
N GLY A 101 10.66 -0.08 1.02
CA GLY A 101 10.56 -1.18 0.06
C GLY A 101 10.22 -0.70 -1.35
N THR A 102 9.33 0.29 -1.50
CA THR A 102 9.02 0.87 -2.82
C THR A 102 10.22 1.60 -3.41
N LEU A 103 10.91 2.42 -2.62
CA LEU A 103 12.11 3.14 -3.09
C LEU A 103 13.22 2.17 -3.46
N THR A 104 13.47 1.16 -2.62
CA THR A 104 14.46 0.11 -2.89
C THR A 104 14.08 -0.68 -4.14
N LEU A 105 12.81 -1.03 -4.35
CA LEU A 105 12.36 -1.75 -5.54
C LEU A 105 12.56 -0.93 -6.82
N ALA A 106 12.12 0.35 -6.81
CA ALA A 106 12.30 1.24 -7.94
C ALA A 106 13.79 1.46 -8.26
N GLY A 107 14.63 1.65 -7.24
CA GLY A 107 16.08 1.72 -7.40
C GLY A 107 16.68 0.42 -7.95
N ALA A 108 16.22 -0.73 -7.47
CA ALA A 108 16.70 -2.02 -7.93
C ALA A 108 16.41 -2.24 -9.42
N PHE A 109 15.24 -1.81 -9.92
CA PHE A 109 14.95 -1.78 -11.35
C PHE A 109 15.88 -0.84 -12.13
N LEU A 110 16.02 0.41 -11.68
CA LEU A 110 16.81 1.41 -12.40
C LEU A 110 18.31 1.07 -12.47
N PHE A 111 18.86 0.45 -11.42
CA PHE A 111 20.29 0.14 -11.31
C PHE A 111 20.62 -1.34 -11.53
N GLY A 112 19.61 -2.21 -11.72
CA GLY A 112 19.81 -3.65 -11.94
C GLY A 112 20.49 -4.36 -10.76
N ASN A 113 20.16 -4.02 -9.52
CA ASN A 113 20.81 -4.57 -8.32
C ASN A 113 20.04 -5.75 -7.70
N PRO A 114 20.54 -7.00 -7.76
CA PRO A 114 19.85 -8.19 -7.23
C PRO A 114 19.54 -8.13 -5.74
N LEU A 115 20.49 -7.64 -4.92
CA LEU A 115 20.28 -7.49 -3.48
C LEU A 115 19.17 -6.48 -3.18
N GLY A 116 19.06 -5.43 -4.00
CA GLY A 116 17.96 -4.46 -3.91
C GLY A 116 16.59 -5.13 -4.02
N PHE A 117 16.42 -6.09 -4.93
CA PHE A 117 15.16 -6.81 -5.08
C PHE A 117 14.82 -7.70 -3.88
N GLN A 118 15.82 -8.36 -3.27
CA GLN A 118 15.62 -9.18 -2.08
C GLN A 118 15.23 -8.31 -0.88
N ILE A 119 15.94 -7.20 -0.66
CA ILE A 119 15.63 -6.24 0.42
C ILE A 119 14.24 -5.65 0.20
N ALA A 120 13.91 -5.23 -1.01
CA ALA A 120 12.59 -4.72 -1.36
C ALA A 120 11.49 -5.75 -1.09
N SER A 121 11.70 -7.01 -1.48
CA SER A 121 10.74 -8.10 -1.23
C SER A 121 10.49 -8.32 0.26
N GLY A 122 11.54 -8.32 1.08
CA GLY A 122 11.42 -8.43 2.53
C GLY A 122 10.65 -7.26 3.15
N LEU A 123 10.97 -6.03 2.76
CA LEU A 123 10.31 -4.82 3.26
C LEU A 123 8.83 -4.73 2.84
N LEU A 124 8.54 -4.98 1.57
CA LEU A 124 7.17 -4.98 1.04
C LEU A 124 6.35 -6.12 1.63
N GLY A 125 6.94 -7.31 1.77
CA GLY A 125 6.30 -8.46 2.42
C GLY A 125 5.94 -8.17 3.88
N LEU A 126 6.83 -7.53 4.63
CA LEU A 126 6.54 -7.08 5.99
C LEU A 126 5.41 -6.04 6.03
N GLY A 127 5.49 -4.99 5.21
CA GLY A 127 4.51 -3.91 5.18
C GLY A 127 3.10 -4.39 4.80
N PHE A 128 2.99 -5.17 3.72
CA PHE A 128 1.71 -5.73 3.29
C PHE A 128 1.23 -6.84 4.23
N GLY A 129 2.12 -7.67 4.78
CA GLY A 129 1.76 -8.70 5.75
C GLY A 129 1.09 -8.10 6.99
N VAL A 130 1.68 -7.05 7.57
CA VAL A 130 1.09 -6.32 8.71
C VAL A 130 -0.27 -5.71 8.32
N ALA A 131 -0.37 -5.09 7.14
CA ALA A 131 -1.63 -4.50 6.66
C ALA A 131 -2.74 -5.54 6.48
N LEU A 132 -2.43 -6.65 5.79
CA LEU A 132 -3.37 -7.74 5.54
C LEU A 132 -3.84 -8.38 6.83
N ILE A 133 -2.95 -8.69 7.77
CA ILE A 133 -3.32 -9.26 9.08
C ILE A 133 -4.23 -8.29 9.83
N ALA A 134 -3.84 -7.02 9.95
CA ALA A 134 -4.60 -6.02 10.71
C ALA A 134 -6.00 -5.78 10.11
N PHE A 135 -6.10 -5.64 8.79
CA PHE A 135 -7.36 -5.36 8.11
C PHE A 135 -8.27 -6.59 8.04
N ASN A 136 -7.73 -7.79 7.85
CA ASN A 136 -8.55 -9.01 7.90
C ASN A 136 -9.09 -9.23 9.32
N LEU A 137 -8.27 -9.11 10.36
CA LEU A 137 -8.75 -9.24 11.74
C LEU A 137 -9.87 -8.24 12.06
N ALA A 138 -9.75 -6.99 11.60
CA ALA A 138 -10.81 -6.00 11.77
C ALA A 138 -12.07 -6.34 10.97
N ALA A 139 -11.93 -6.75 9.71
CA ALA A 139 -13.06 -7.14 8.85
C ALA A 139 -13.78 -8.41 9.35
N TRP A 140 -13.08 -9.31 10.02
CA TRP A 140 -13.66 -10.51 10.65
C TRP A 140 -14.40 -10.19 11.95
N ARG A 141 -13.96 -9.16 12.69
CA ARG A 141 -14.60 -8.69 13.93
C ARG A 141 -15.77 -7.73 13.69
N ALA A 142 -16.15 -7.49 12.44
CA ALA A 142 -17.27 -6.62 12.09
C ALA A 142 -18.57 -7.11 12.77
N PRO A 143 -19.28 -6.26 13.53
CA PRO A 143 -20.49 -6.67 14.25
C PRO A 143 -21.66 -6.95 13.31
N VAL A 144 -21.69 -6.32 12.14
CA VAL A 144 -22.72 -6.50 11.11
C VAL A 144 -22.04 -6.67 9.75
N THR A 145 -22.47 -7.67 8.98
CA THR A 145 -21.96 -7.91 7.63
C THR A 145 -22.75 -7.07 6.62
N SER A 146 -22.35 -5.82 6.43
CA SER A 146 -22.92 -4.94 5.39
C SER A 146 -22.27 -5.19 4.02
N GLY A 147 -22.88 -4.68 2.94
CA GLY A 147 -22.30 -4.76 1.59
C GLY A 147 -20.88 -4.16 1.51
N THR A 148 -20.60 -3.12 2.29
CA THR A 148 -19.26 -2.52 2.39
C THR A 148 -18.24 -3.47 3.03
N VAL A 149 -18.63 -4.22 4.08
CA VAL A 149 -17.75 -5.22 4.70
C VAL A 149 -17.41 -6.35 3.72
N ILE A 150 -18.38 -6.79 2.92
CA ILE A 150 -18.15 -7.81 1.88
C ILE A 150 -17.16 -7.28 0.83
N ALA A 151 -17.38 -6.06 0.32
CA ALA A 151 -16.48 -5.44 -0.64
C ALA A 151 -15.04 -5.31 -0.10
N VAL A 152 -14.88 -4.93 1.16
CA VAL A 152 -13.57 -4.86 1.84
C VAL A 152 -12.93 -6.26 1.92
N ARG A 153 -13.69 -7.30 2.30
CA ARG A 153 -13.17 -8.68 2.36
C ARG A 153 -12.71 -9.17 0.98
N CYS A 154 -13.48 -8.92 -0.08
CA CYS A 154 -13.09 -9.25 -1.44
C CYS A 154 -11.83 -8.50 -1.88
N ALA A 155 -11.73 -7.20 -1.59
CA ALA A 155 -10.56 -6.39 -1.90
C ALA A 155 -9.31 -6.88 -1.16
N LEU A 156 -9.44 -7.25 0.12
CA LEU A 156 -8.34 -7.82 0.91
C LEU A 156 -7.92 -9.20 0.39
N GLY A 157 -8.87 -10.03 -0.07
CA GLY A 157 -8.58 -11.30 -0.72
C GLY A 157 -7.81 -11.11 -2.03
N GLY A 158 -8.24 -10.18 -2.88
CA GLY A 158 -7.53 -9.82 -4.10
C GLY A 158 -6.12 -9.30 -3.79
N LEU A 159 -5.97 -8.40 -2.82
CA LEU A 159 -4.68 -7.87 -2.40
C LEU A 159 -3.75 -8.98 -1.89
N LEU A 160 -4.25 -9.93 -1.11
CA LEU A 160 -3.48 -11.08 -0.63
C LEU A 160 -2.93 -11.90 -1.81
N VAL A 161 -3.77 -12.21 -2.79
CA VAL A 161 -3.34 -12.93 -4.00
C VAL A 161 -2.29 -12.12 -4.76
N THR A 162 -2.51 -10.83 -5.00
CA THR A 162 -1.55 -9.95 -5.71
C THR A 162 -0.20 -9.88 -5.01
N VAL A 163 -0.19 -9.67 -3.68
CA VAL A 163 1.05 -9.61 -2.90
C VAL A 163 1.78 -10.95 -2.93
N THR A 164 1.05 -12.06 -2.80
CA THR A 164 1.62 -13.41 -2.84
C THR A 164 2.28 -13.68 -4.19
N LEU A 165 1.57 -13.40 -5.30
CA LEU A 165 2.11 -13.57 -6.64
C LEU A 165 3.30 -12.63 -6.90
N GLY A 166 3.26 -11.40 -6.41
CA GLY A 166 4.37 -10.45 -6.54
C GLY A 166 5.62 -10.88 -5.76
N LEU A 167 5.46 -11.37 -4.53
CA LEU A 167 6.56 -11.90 -3.72
C LEU A 167 7.13 -13.20 -4.31
N LEU A 168 6.27 -14.08 -4.83
CA LEU A 168 6.72 -15.27 -5.55
C LEU A 168 7.49 -14.88 -6.81
N LEU A 169 7.01 -13.91 -7.59
CA LEU A 169 7.72 -13.42 -8.77
C LEU A 169 9.09 -12.84 -8.39
N GLY A 170 9.14 -11.96 -7.38
CA GLY A 170 10.39 -11.35 -6.91
C GLY A 170 11.36 -12.31 -6.23
N GLY A 171 10.85 -13.39 -5.61
CA GLY A 171 11.67 -14.40 -4.93
C GLY A 171 12.12 -15.55 -5.84
N PHE A 172 11.31 -15.93 -6.83
CA PHE A 172 11.56 -17.06 -7.74
C PHE A 172 12.29 -16.63 -9.01
N PHE A 173 12.01 -15.41 -9.50
CA PHE A 173 12.72 -14.78 -10.63
C PHE A 173 13.65 -13.66 -10.17
N GLY A 174 14.03 -13.66 -8.89
CA GLY A 174 14.91 -12.69 -8.27
C GLY A 174 16.36 -12.83 -8.74
N TRP A 175 16.57 -12.60 -10.04
CA TRP A 175 17.82 -12.32 -10.76
C TRP A 175 18.84 -13.46 -10.80
#